data_AF-A0A940M9F6-F1
#
_entry.id   AF-A0A940M9F6-F1
#
_cell.length_a   1.000
_cell.length_b   1.000
_cell.length_c   1.000
_cell.angle_alpha   90.00
_cell.angle_beta   90.00
_cell.angle_gamma   90.00
#
_symmetry.space_group_name_H-M   'P 1'
#
loop_
_entity.id
_entity.type
_entity.pdbx_description
1 polymer ?
#
loop_
_entity_poly.entity_id
_entity_poly.type
_entity_poly.pdbx_seq_one_letter_code
_entity_poly.pdbx_strand_id
1 'polypeptide(L)'
;MAERKPRKDAARNRAAVLAAADDLFASREGAEEVTMADIAAAAGVGKGTLFRAFGDRVGLIRALYQARLEPFGKAVETGPPPLGPDTPPLQRLPAVLDALLCFKLDNRQLALALEGAGSGSPYQAGHYEQWHTLLRTVLEGVPGFADGGADAGFAAHVLLAATRADLVEHLAGQEGATREELRAGLAAFTARVLGGA
;
A
#
# COMPACT_ATOMS: atom_id res chain seq x y z
N MET A 1 -37.00 2.73 23.96
CA MET A 1 -35.62 3.11 24.36
C MET A 1 -34.72 2.86 23.16
N ALA A 2 -33.92 3.85 22.77
CA ALA A 2 -33.25 3.90 21.47
C ALA A 2 -32.11 2.88 21.33
N GLU A 3 -32.35 1.81 20.59
CA GLU A 3 -31.37 0.76 20.26
C GLU A 3 -30.51 1.16 19.05
N ARG A 4 -29.72 2.22 19.23
CA ARG A 4 -28.83 2.77 18.20
C ARG A 4 -27.42 2.95 18.78
N LYS A 5 -26.72 1.87 19.17
CA LYS A 5 -25.34 2.04 19.69
C LYS A 5 -24.26 0.94 19.59
N PRO A 6 -24.43 -0.27 19.02
CA PRO A 6 -23.29 -1.19 18.91
C PRO A 6 -22.32 -0.86 17.76
N ARG A 7 -22.81 -0.40 16.59
CA ARG A 7 -21.96 -0.14 15.41
C ARG A 7 -21.06 1.09 15.55
N LYS A 8 -21.57 2.16 16.15
CA LYS A 8 -20.82 3.40 16.38
C LYS A 8 -19.67 3.19 17.35
N ASP A 9 -19.90 2.42 18.42
CA ASP A 9 -18.88 2.09 19.40
C ASP A 9 -17.83 1.12 18.81
N ALA A 10 -18.25 0.15 17.99
CA ALA A 10 -17.31 -0.71 17.27
C ALA A 10 -16.40 0.07 16.30
N ALA A 11 -16.95 1.02 15.54
CA ALA A 11 -16.18 1.88 14.64
C ALA A 11 -15.19 2.79 15.40
N ARG A 12 -15.63 3.40 16.52
CA ARG A 12 -14.76 4.21 17.38
C ARG A 12 -13.62 3.37 17.97
N ASN A 13 -13.93 2.19 18.49
CA ASN A 13 -12.92 1.30 19.06
C ASN A 13 -11.93 0.83 18.00
N ARG A 14 -12.40 0.55 16.77
CA ARG A 14 -11.52 0.21 15.65
C ARG A 14 -10.56 1.36 15.33
N ALA A 15 -11.06 2.59 15.24
CA ALA A 15 -10.21 3.77 15.00
C ALA A 15 -9.19 3.99 16.12
N ALA A 16 -9.60 3.85 17.39
CA ALA A 16 -8.69 3.96 18.54
C ALA A 16 -7.58 2.91 18.51
N VAL A 17 -7.91 1.66 18.15
CA VAL A 17 -6.91 0.59 18.00
C VAL A 17 -5.93 0.87 16.87
N LEU A 18 -6.41 1.33 15.72
CA LEU A 18 -5.53 1.66 14.59
C LEU A 18 -4.60 2.83 14.93
N ALA A 19 -5.10 3.88 15.59
CA ALA A 19 -4.27 5.00 16.03
C ALA A 19 -3.20 4.55 17.05
N ALA A 20 -3.58 3.76 18.06
CA ALA A 20 -2.62 3.25 19.04
C ALA A 20 -1.56 2.33 18.41
N ALA A 21 -1.96 1.50 17.44
CA ALA A 21 -1.02 0.70 16.68
C ALA A 21 -0.04 1.56 15.87
N ASP A 22 -0.55 2.62 15.23
CA ASP A 22 0.23 3.61 14.48
C ASP A 22 1.36 4.20 15.32
N ASP A 23 1.00 4.72 16.49
CA ASP A 23 1.92 5.35 17.43
C ASP A 23 2.98 4.36 17.95
N LEU A 24 2.56 3.13 18.26
CA LEU A 24 3.46 2.09 18.74
C LEU A 24 4.44 1.61 17.66
N PHE A 25 3.98 1.49 16.41
CA PHE A 25 4.86 1.12 15.29
C PHE A 25 5.82 2.24 14.91
N ALA A 26 5.45 3.51 15.12
CA ALA A 26 6.32 4.65 14.85
C ALA A 26 7.37 4.89 15.96
N SER A 27 7.06 4.54 17.21
CA SER A 27 7.90 4.84 18.38
C SER A 27 8.91 3.75 18.73
N ARG A 28 8.73 2.51 18.26
CA ARG A 28 9.66 1.40 18.52
C ARG A 28 10.50 1.08 17.29
N GLU A 29 11.74 0.66 17.51
CA GLU A 29 12.71 0.36 16.44
C GLU A 29 12.36 -0.89 15.59
N GLY A 30 11.25 -1.57 15.88
CA GLY A 30 10.76 -2.67 15.05
C GLY A 30 9.30 -3.01 15.29
N ALA A 31 8.58 -3.32 14.21
CA ALA A 31 7.18 -3.73 14.30
C ALA A 31 7.01 -5.02 15.12
N GLU A 32 7.99 -5.91 15.09
CA GLU A 32 7.96 -7.23 15.76
C GLU A 32 7.85 -7.14 17.29
N GLU A 33 8.34 -6.06 17.89
CA GLU A 33 8.28 -5.85 19.35
C GLU A 33 6.90 -5.41 19.84
N VAL A 34 6.03 -4.95 18.93
CA VAL A 34 4.68 -4.48 19.28
C VAL A 34 3.74 -5.67 19.33
N THR A 35 3.26 -6.00 20.54
CA THR A 35 2.31 -7.08 20.76
C THR A 35 0.86 -6.61 20.67
N MET A 36 -0.06 -7.56 20.40
CA MET A 36 -1.50 -7.32 20.47
C MET A 36 -1.96 -6.82 21.86
N ALA A 37 -1.22 -7.19 22.92
CA ALA A 37 -1.51 -6.75 24.28
C ALA A 37 -1.13 -5.28 24.50
N ASP A 38 0.01 -4.85 23.97
CA ASP A 38 0.46 -3.46 24.04
C ASP A 38 -0.52 -2.53 23.32
N ILE A 39 -0.94 -2.93 22.12
CA ILE A 39 -1.93 -2.17 21.34
C ILE A 39 -3.27 -2.10 22.07
N ALA A 40 -3.76 -3.20 22.64
CA ALA A 40 -5.01 -3.22 23.39
C ALA A 40 -4.94 -2.26 24.60
N ALA A 41 -3.82 -2.28 25.33
CA ALA A 41 -3.60 -1.41 26.48
C ALA A 41 -3.55 0.07 26.06
N ALA A 42 -2.76 0.40 25.03
CA ALA A 42 -2.65 1.77 24.50
C ALA A 42 -3.97 2.31 23.95
N ALA A 43 -4.77 1.47 23.29
CA ALA A 43 -6.08 1.83 22.76
C ALA A 43 -7.19 1.90 23.82
N GLY A 44 -6.93 1.46 25.06
CA GLY A 44 -7.95 1.38 26.11
C GLY A 44 -9.08 0.38 25.83
N VAL A 45 -8.79 -0.70 25.08
CA VAL A 45 -9.77 -1.74 24.74
C VAL A 45 -9.41 -3.09 25.35
N GLY A 46 -10.40 -3.93 25.63
CA GLY A 46 -10.16 -5.29 26.08
C GLY A 46 -9.51 -6.14 24.97
N LYS A 47 -8.59 -7.04 25.34
CA LYS A 47 -7.96 -7.98 24.38
C LYS A 47 -8.99 -8.73 23.53
N GLY A 48 -10.06 -9.25 24.15
CA GLY A 48 -11.13 -9.94 23.43
C GLY A 48 -11.85 -9.06 22.40
N THR A 49 -11.98 -7.76 22.64
CA THR A 49 -12.54 -6.79 21.67
C THR A 49 -11.61 -6.63 20.47
N LEU A 50 -10.32 -6.51 20.72
CA LEU A 50 -9.29 -6.38 19.68
C LEU A 50 -9.19 -7.65 18.83
N PHE A 51 -9.10 -8.84 19.45
CA PHE A 51 -9.09 -10.12 18.73
C PHE A 51 -10.38 -10.34 17.91
N ARG A 52 -11.56 -9.97 18.43
CA ARG A 52 -12.81 -10.03 17.65
C ARG A 52 -12.83 -9.09 16.45
N ALA A 53 -12.16 -7.93 16.54
CA ALA A 53 -12.18 -6.91 15.49
C ALA A 53 -11.13 -7.13 14.39
N PHE A 54 -10.02 -7.79 14.71
CA PHE A 54 -8.88 -7.92 13.80
C PHE A 54 -8.42 -9.36 13.58
N GLY A 55 -8.92 -10.33 14.35
CA GLY A 55 -8.49 -11.72 14.30
C GLY A 55 -7.14 -11.87 14.98
N ASP A 56 -6.06 -11.64 14.24
CA ASP A 56 -4.69 -11.79 14.70
C ASP A 56 -3.85 -10.52 14.43
N ARG A 57 -2.56 -10.59 14.73
CA ARG A 57 -1.62 -9.49 14.50
C ARG A 57 -1.51 -9.13 13.02
N VAL A 58 -1.58 -10.11 12.13
CA VAL A 58 -1.51 -9.92 10.67
C VAL A 58 -2.77 -9.20 10.17
N GLY A 59 -3.94 -9.56 10.67
CA GLY A 59 -5.21 -8.89 10.40
C GLY A 59 -5.23 -7.44 10.90
N LEU A 60 -4.59 -7.16 12.05
CA LEU A 60 -4.41 -5.79 12.53
C LEU A 60 -3.46 -4.99 11.63
N ILE A 61 -2.29 -5.53 11.30
CA ILE A 61 -1.31 -4.92 10.38
C ILE A 61 -1.96 -4.63 9.03
N ARG A 62 -2.71 -5.58 8.47
CA ARG A 62 -3.46 -5.42 7.23
C ARG A 62 -4.49 -4.29 7.32
N ALA A 63 -5.23 -4.23 8.43
CA ALA A 63 -6.21 -3.18 8.64
C ALA A 63 -5.57 -1.79 8.76
N LEU A 64 -4.43 -1.70 9.44
CA LEU A 64 -3.65 -0.46 9.55
C LEU A 64 -3.08 -0.03 8.19
N TYR A 65 -2.49 -0.96 7.46
CA TYR A 65 -1.97 -0.71 6.11
C TYR A 65 -3.07 -0.21 5.17
N GLN A 66 -4.25 -0.85 5.19
CA GLN A 66 -5.39 -0.42 4.39
C GLN A 66 -5.86 0.99 4.80
N ALA A 67 -5.90 1.31 6.10
CA ALA A 67 -6.26 2.64 6.57
C ALA A 67 -5.26 3.71 6.12
N ARG A 68 -3.96 3.40 6.08
CA ARG A 68 -2.93 4.30 5.56
C ARG A 68 -2.98 4.42 4.03
N LEU A 69 -3.37 3.36 3.33
CA LEU A 69 -3.49 3.35 1.86
C LEU A 69 -4.73 4.08 1.36
N GLU A 70 -5.79 4.15 2.17
CA GLU A 70 -7.09 4.74 1.82
C GLU A 70 -7.00 6.16 1.20
N PRO A 71 -6.24 7.13 1.75
CA PRO A 71 -6.12 8.45 1.14
C PRO A 71 -5.47 8.41 -0.25
N PHE A 72 -4.47 7.53 -0.43
CA PHE A 72 -3.82 7.35 -1.73
C PHE A 72 -4.78 6.70 -2.74
N GLY A 73 -5.52 5.66 -2.33
CA GLY A 73 -6.57 5.05 -3.14
C GLY A 73 -7.60 6.08 -3.62
N LYS A 74 -8.09 6.95 -2.71
CA LYS A 74 -9.00 8.04 -3.07
C LYS A 74 -8.40 9.03 -4.07
N ALA A 75 -7.14 9.41 -3.89
CA ALA A 75 -6.45 10.31 -4.80
C ALA A 75 -6.34 9.73 -6.22
N VAL A 76 -6.16 8.41 -6.32
CA VAL A 76 -6.10 7.68 -7.59
C VAL A 76 -7.48 7.52 -8.23
N GLU A 77 -8.50 7.20 -7.44
CA GLU A 77 -9.85 6.93 -7.91
C GLU A 77 -10.60 8.20 -8.33
N THR A 78 -10.50 9.26 -7.54
CA THR A 78 -11.34 10.47 -7.68
C THR A 78 -10.59 11.78 -7.46
N GLY A 79 -9.27 11.73 -7.23
CA GLY A 79 -8.46 12.92 -7.01
C GLY A 79 -8.21 13.74 -8.28
N PRO A 80 -7.55 14.89 -8.16
CA PRO A 80 -7.10 15.68 -9.30
C PRO A 80 -5.83 15.09 -9.94
N PRO A 81 -5.38 15.63 -11.08
CA PRO A 81 -4.04 15.34 -11.61
C PRO A 81 -2.93 15.60 -10.57
N PRO A 82 -1.84 14.80 -10.58
CA PRO A 82 -1.51 13.80 -11.60
C PRO A 82 -1.97 12.36 -11.28
N LEU A 83 -2.70 12.12 -10.19
CA LEU A 83 -3.12 10.76 -9.79
C LEU A 83 -4.52 10.39 -10.32
N GLY A 84 -5.37 11.40 -10.43
CA GLY A 84 -6.78 11.26 -10.79
C GLY A 84 -7.07 10.70 -12.18
N PRO A 85 -8.31 10.26 -12.41
CA PRO A 85 -8.76 9.64 -13.67
C PRO A 85 -8.57 10.50 -14.91
N ASP A 86 -8.65 11.83 -14.78
CA ASP A 86 -8.54 12.76 -15.90
C ASP A 86 -7.08 13.06 -16.30
N THR A 87 -6.10 12.44 -15.63
CA THR A 87 -4.68 12.63 -15.96
C THR A 87 -4.33 11.84 -17.23
N PRO A 88 -3.65 12.45 -18.23
CA PRO A 88 -3.18 11.74 -19.40
C PRO A 88 -2.36 10.48 -19.02
N PRO A 89 -2.57 9.31 -19.68
CA PRO A 89 -1.93 8.05 -19.29
C PRO A 89 -0.41 8.11 -19.13
N LEU A 90 0.27 8.81 -20.04
CA LEU A 90 1.72 9.04 -20.02
C LEU A 90 2.20 9.81 -18.77
N GLN A 91 1.34 10.63 -18.15
CA GLN A 91 1.63 11.34 -16.91
C GLN A 91 1.14 10.56 -15.69
N ARG A 92 0.00 9.87 -15.83
CA ARG A 92 -0.65 9.17 -14.72
C ARG A 92 0.14 7.96 -14.24
N LEU A 93 0.65 7.15 -15.16
CA LEU A 93 1.40 5.93 -14.81
C LEU A 93 2.62 6.21 -13.92
N PRO A 94 3.57 7.11 -14.30
CA PRO A 94 4.71 7.40 -13.44
C PRO A 94 4.29 8.07 -12.13
N ALA A 95 3.24 8.90 -12.11
CA ALA A 95 2.76 9.53 -10.89
C ALA A 95 2.19 8.52 -9.88
N VAL A 96 1.40 7.55 -10.35
CA VAL A 96 0.86 6.48 -9.49
C VAL A 96 1.98 5.60 -8.95
N LEU A 97 2.97 5.24 -9.77
CA LEU A 97 4.12 4.44 -9.35
C LEU A 97 5.01 5.16 -8.35
N ASP A 98 5.30 6.45 -8.57
CA ASP A 98 6.06 7.29 -7.63
C ASP A 98 5.35 7.40 -6.28
N ALA A 99 4.04 7.63 -6.29
CA ALA A 99 3.23 7.70 -5.08
C ALA A 99 3.17 6.35 -4.35
N LEU A 100 3.05 5.24 -5.08
CA LEU A 100 3.08 3.89 -4.50
C LEU A 100 4.44 3.58 -3.86
N LEU A 101 5.54 3.93 -4.52
CA LEU A 101 6.90 3.81 -3.98
C LEU A 101 7.09 4.66 -2.72
N CYS A 102 6.68 5.94 -2.76
CA CYS A 102 6.77 6.83 -1.61
C CYS A 102 5.95 6.29 -0.43
N PHE A 103 4.74 5.80 -0.70
CA PHE A 103 3.93 5.13 0.31
C PHE A 103 4.66 3.94 0.92
N LYS A 104 5.30 3.07 0.13
CA LYS A 104 6.08 1.94 0.64
C LYS A 104 7.28 2.39 1.47
N LEU A 105 7.97 3.46 1.07
CA LEU A 105 9.08 4.04 1.83
C LEU A 105 8.61 4.61 3.18
N ASP A 106 7.50 5.35 3.19
CA ASP A 106 6.93 5.94 4.41
C ASP A 106 6.35 4.88 5.38
N ASN A 107 6.07 3.68 4.87
CA ASN A 107 5.42 2.59 5.59
C ASN A 107 6.23 1.30 5.58
N ARG A 108 7.56 1.39 5.45
CA ARG A 108 8.44 0.27 5.07
C ARG A 108 8.26 -0.98 5.93
N GLN A 109 8.32 -0.82 7.25
CA GLN A 109 8.15 -1.93 8.20
C GLN A 109 6.75 -2.57 8.12
N LEU A 110 5.70 -1.74 7.98
CA LEU A 110 4.32 -2.22 7.87
C LEU A 110 4.09 -2.95 6.55
N ALA A 111 4.63 -2.42 5.46
CA ALA A 111 4.53 -2.98 4.13
C ALA A 111 5.29 -4.33 4.04
N LEU A 112 6.50 -4.37 4.59
CA LEU A 112 7.32 -5.59 4.67
C LEU A 112 6.64 -6.65 5.53
N ALA A 113 6.13 -6.28 6.70
CA ALA A 113 5.40 -7.20 7.56
C ALA A 113 4.15 -7.77 6.87
N LEU A 114 3.43 -6.97 6.08
CA LEU A 114 2.26 -7.45 5.34
C LEU A 114 2.63 -8.41 4.21
N GLU A 115 3.73 -8.15 3.49
CA GLU A 115 4.23 -9.02 2.42
C GLU A 115 4.85 -10.32 2.97
N GLY A 116 5.55 -10.25 4.10
CA GLY A 116 6.18 -11.41 4.76
C GLY A 116 5.23 -12.25 5.62
N ALA A 117 4.14 -11.67 6.15
CA ALA A 117 3.15 -12.37 6.95
C ALA A 117 2.20 -13.28 6.14
N GLY A 118 2.28 -13.23 4.81
CA GLY A 118 1.53 -14.12 3.94
C GLY A 118 2.21 -15.48 3.83
N SER A 119 1.53 -16.54 4.27
CA SER A 119 1.73 -17.89 3.72
C SER A 119 1.25 -18.01 2.26
N GLY A 120 0.85 -16.89 1.64
CA GLY A 120 0.36 -16.77 0.28
C GLY A 120 1.04 -15.62 -0.47
N SER A 121 1.06 -15.75 -1.79
CA SER A 121 1.66 -14.78 -2.71
C SER A 121 0.98 -13.41 -2.60
N PRO A 122 1.70 -12.26 -2.76
CA PRO A 122 1.09 -10.93 -2.85
C PRO A 122 -0.03 -10.84 -3.90
N TYR A 123 -0.02 -11.74 -4.89
CA TYR A 123 -1.02 -11.85 -5.95
C TYR A 123 -2.40 -12.32 -5.46
N GLN A 124 -2.51 -12.81 -4.22
CA GLN A 124 -3.77 -13.23 -3.61
C GLN A 124 -4.43 -12.12 -2.79
N ALA A 125 -3.78 -10.96 -2.64
CA ALA A 125 -4.34 -9.84 -1.92
C ALA A 125 -5.25 -9.00 -2.82
N GLY A 126 -6.46 -8.67 -2.35
CA GLY A 126 -7.42 -7.88 -3.14
C GLY A 126 -6.90 -6.49 -3.55
N HIS A 127 -5.99 -5.89 -2.76
CA HIS A 127 -5.36 -4.62 -3.16
C HIS A 127 -4.42 -4.80 -4.36
N TYR A 128 -3.77 -5.95 -4.52
CA TYR A 128 -2.88 -6.21 -5.66
C TYR A 128 -3.68 -6.26 -6.97
N GLU A 129 -4.80 -6.99 -6.98
CA GLU A 129 -5.68 -7.08 -8.16
C GLU A 129 -6.20 -5.71 -8.60
N GLN A 130 -6.56 -4.86 -7.62
CA GLN A 130 -6.99 -3.47 -7.88
C GLN A 130 -5.88 -2.64 -8.52
N TRP A 131 -4.67 -2.67 -7.95
CA TRP A 131 -3.52 -1.95 -8.51
C TRP A 131 -3.12 -2.46 -9.90
N HIS A 132 -3.15 -3.79 -10.10
CA HIS A 132 -2.83 -4.39 -11.39
C HIS A 132 -3.83 -3.96 -12.46
N THR A 133 -5.12 -4.03 -12.16
CA THR A 133 -6.19 -3.59 -13.06
C THR A 133 -6.02 -2.12 -13.43
N LEU A 134 -5.74 -1.26 -12.44
CA LEU A 134 -5.48 0.15 -12.68
C LEU A 134 -4.29 0.37 -13.63
N LEU A 135 -3.11 -0.18 -13.31
CA LEU A 135 -1.91 0.06 -14.13
C LEU A 135 -2.09 -0.48 -15.55
N ARG A 136 -2.72 -1.65 -15.68
CA ARG A 136 -3.09 -2.21 -16.98
C ARG A 136 -3.98 -1.26 -17.78
N THR A 137 -5.06 -0.75 -17.18
CA THR A 137 -5.97 0.19 -17.86
C THR A 137 -5.28 1.49 -18.24
N VAL A 138 -4.38 2.00 -17.39
CA VAL A 138 -3.58 3.19 -17.73
C VAL A 138 -2.65 2.89 -18.91
N LEU A 139 -1.95 1.75 -18.92
CA LEU A 139 -1.08 1.34 -20.02
C LEU A 139 -1.85 1.15 -21.34
N GLU A 140 -3.03 0.52 -21.31
CA GLU A 140 -3.91 0.36 -22.49
C GLU A 140 -4.36 1.72 -23.06
N GLY A 141 -4.40 2.77 -22.24
CA GLY A 141 -4.69 4.14 -22.68
C GLY A 141 -3.50 4.88 -23.29
N VAL A 142 -2.29 4.34 -23.24
CA VAL A 142 -1.09 4.97 -23.83
C VAL A 142 -1.08 4.74 -25.35
N PRO A 143 -1.08 5.80 -26.19
CA PRO A 143 -1.04 5.65 -27.64
C PRO A 143 0.22 4.89 -28.09
N GLY A 144 0.04 3.88 -28.94
CA GLY A 144 1.14 3.08 -29.51
C GLY A 144 1.66 1.95 -28.61
N PHE A 145 1.27 1.90 -27.33
CA PHE A 145 1.82 0.92 -26.38
C PHE A 145 1.53 -0.54 -26.77
N ALA A 146 0.30 -0.82 -27.25
CA ALA A 146 -0.06 -2.16 -27.71
C ALA A 146 0.57 -2.51 -29.08
N ASP A 147 0.86 -1.50 -29.89
CA ASP A 147 1.45 -1.68 -31.23
C ASP A 147 2.92 -2.13 -31.14
N GLY A 148 3.59 -1.84 -30.02
CA GLY A 148 4.93 -2.31 -29.66
C GLY A 148 5.07 -3.79 -29.32
N GLY A 149 3.96 -4.55 -29.30
CA GLY A 149 3.95 -5.96 -28.94
C GLY A 149 4.12 -6.23 -27.43
N ALA A 150 4.13 -5.20 -26.59
CA ALA A 150 4.17 -5.33 -25.14
C ALA A 150 2.77 -5.64 -24.58
N ASP A 151 2.65 -6.75 -23.85
CA ASP A 151 1.42 -7.09 -23.12
C ASP A 151 1.26 -6.14 -21.91
N ALA A 152 0.23 -5.28 -21.94
CA ALA A 152 -0.08 -4.33 -20.86
C ALA A 152 -0.35 -5.01 -19.51
N GLY A 153 -0.93 -6.21 -19.52
CA GLY A 153 -1.13 -7.02 -18.32
C GLY A 153 0.18 -7.52 -17.73
N PHE A 154 1.11 -7.99 -18.56
CA PHE A 154 2.44 -8.39 -18.10
C PHE A 154 3.27 -7.18 -17.64
N ALA A 155 3.26 -6.08 -18.40
CA ALA A 155 3.96 -4.86 -18.03
C ALA A 155 3.47 -4.31 -16.67
N ALA A 156 2.17 -4.34 -16.40
CA ALA A 156 1.61 -3.98 -15.10
C ALA A 156 2.17 -4.84 -13.95
N HIS A 157 2.35 -6.15 -14.15
CA HIS A 157 2.99 -7.01 -13.15
C HIS A 157 4.45 -6.60 -12.89
N VAL A 158 5.22 -6.32 -13.94
CA VAL A 158 6.64 -5.92 -13.81
C VAL A 158 6.78 -4.58 -13.09
N LEU A 159 5.90 -3.61 -13.40
CA LEU A 159 5.89 -2.31 -12.73
C LEU A 159 5.51 -2.43 -11.25
N LEU A 160 4.53 -3.29 -10.89
CA LEU A 160 4.22 -3.57 -9.49
C LEU A 160 5.37 -4.29 -8.79
N ALA A 161 6.04 -5.23 -9.47
CA ALA A 161 7.21 -5.93 -8.94
C ALA A 161 8.33 -4.95 -8.56
N ALA A 162 8.52 -3.88 -9.35
CA ALA A 162 9.50 -2.82 -9.09
C ALA A 162 9.17 -1.95 -7.85
N THR A 163 8.00 -2.13 -7.24
CA THR A 163 7.55 -1.39 -6.04
C THR A 163 7.20 -2.29 -4.86
N ARG A 164 7.58 -3.58 -4.92
CA ARG A 164 7.37 -4.51 -3.79
C ARG A 164 8.09 -4.02 -2.54
N ALA A 165 7.49 -4.24 -1.37
CA ALA A 165 8.05 -3.80 -0.10
C ALA A 165 9.37 -4.52 0.23
N ASP A 166 9.50 -5.79 -0.12
CA ASP A 166 10.76 -6.53 0.08
C ASP A 166 11.92 -5.95 -0.75
N LEU A 167 11.68 -5.60 -2.01
CA LEU A 167 12.66 -4.92 -2.85
C LEU A 167 12.99 -3.53 -2.30
N VAL A 168 11.98 -2.76 -1.89
CA VAL A 168 12.17 -1.44 -1.30
C VAL A 168 12.97 -1.52 0.01
N GLU A 169 12.70 -2.50 0.87
CA GLU A 169 13.51 -2.76 2.07
C GLU A 169 14.94 -3.16 1.72
N HIS A 170 15.14 -4.03 0.74
CA HIS A 170 16.48 -4.42 0.31
C HIS A 170 17.28 -3.20 -0.16
N LEU A 171 16.74 -2.40 -1.08
CA LEU A 171 17.46 -1.26 -1.64
C LEU A 171 17.66 -0.14 -0.63
N ALA A 172 16.61 0.28 0.10
CA ALA A 172 16.71 1.42 1.02
C ALA A 172 17.26 1.05 2.41
N GLY A 173 17.04 -0.18 2.87
CA GLY A 173 17.44 -0.66 4.20
C GLY A 173 18.81 -1.33 4.20
N GLN A 174 19.12 -2.13 3.18
CA GLN A 174 20.35 -2.94 3.13
C GLN A 174 21.41 -2.34 2.21
N GLU A 175 21.03 -1.87 1.02
CA GLU A 175 21.97 -1.23 0.09
C GLU A 175 22.15 0.28 0.33
N GLY A 176 21.28 0.89 1.14
CA GLY A 176 21.37 2.31 1.51
C GLY A 176 20.98 3.28 0.40
N ALA A 177 20.24 2.84 -0.62
CA ALA A 177 19.72 3.70 -1.67
C ALA A 177 18.79 4.77 -1.08
N THR A 178 19.00 6.02 -1.48
CA THR A 178 18.19 7.16 -1.05
C THR A 178 16.80 7.13 -1.67
N ARG A 179 15.86 7.86 -1.06
CA ARG A 179 14.51 8.06 -1.61
C ARG A 179 14.59 8.61 -3.03
N GLU A 180 15.48 9.58 -3.26
CA GLU A 180 15.65 10.26 -4.53
C GLU A 180 16.19 9.32 -5.61
N GLU A 181 17.17 8.47 -5.27
CA GLU A 181 17.73 7.47 -6.19
C GLU A 181 16.68 6.43 -6.61
N LEU A 182 15.88 5.93 -5.66
CA LEU A 182 14.82 4.97 -5.96
C LEU A 182 13.73 5.56 -6.86
N ARG A 183 13.30 6.79 -6.56
CA ARG A 183 12.32 7.51 -7.38
C ARG A 183 12.84 7.77 -8.79
N ALA A 184 14.10 8.20 -8.91
CA ALA A 184 14.74 8.43 -10.21
C ALA A 184 14.88 7.12 -11.01
N GLY A 185 15.30 6.04 -10.36
CA GLY A 185 15.42 4.71 -10.98
C GLY A 185 14.08 4.17 -11.49
N LEU A 186 13.03 4.28 -10.67
CA LEU A 186 11.67 3.88 -11.06
C LEU A 186 11.17 4.72 -12.23
N ALA A 187 11.32 6.05 -12.18
CA ALA A 187 10.93 6.94 -13.26
C ALA A 187 11.64 6.60 -14.58
N ALA A 188 12.95 6.34 -14.55
CA ALA A 188 13.72 5.94 -15.72
C ALA A 188 13.32 4.55 -16.26
N PHE A 189 12.97 3.61 -15.37
CA PHE A 189 12.42 2.32 -15.76
C PHE A 189 11.06 2.46 -16.44
N THR A 190 10.13 3.20 -15.82
CA THR A 190 8.79 3.48 -16.39
C THR A 190 8.88 4.17 -17.74
N ALA A 191 9.76 5.16 -17.90
CA ALA A 191 9.97 5.85 -19.18
C ALA A 191 10.43 4.89 -20.30
N ARG A 192 11.30 3.92 -19.99
CA ARG A 192 11.72 2.90 -20.96
C ARG A 192 10.59 1.94 -21.31
N VAL A 193 9.77 1.54 -20.35
CA VAL A 193 8.58 0.72 -20.62
C VAL A 193 7.60 1.47 -21.53
N LEU A 194 7.41 2.77 -21.31
CA LEU A 194 6.50 3.60 -22.11
C LEU A 194 7.05 3.98 -23.50
N GLY A 195 8.37 4.09 -23.65
CA GLY A 195 9.01 4.49 -24.92
C GLY A 195 9.63 3.34 -25.73
N GLY A 196 9.74 2.16 -25.13
CA GLY A 196 10.21 0.92 -25.78
C GLY A 196 9.08 0.05 -26.34
N ALA A 197 7.85 0.54 -26.29
CA ALA A 197 6.66 -0.01 -26.93
C ALA A 197 6.30 0.88 -28.12
#